data_AF-A0A842YKP6-F1
#
_entry.id   AF-A0A842YKP6-F1
#
_cell.length_a   1.000
_cell.length_b   1.000
_cell.length_c   1.000
_cell.angle_alpha   90.00
_cell.angle_beta   90.00
_cell.angle_gamma   90.00
#
_symmetry.space_group_name_H-M   'P 1'
#
loop_
_entity.id
_entity.type
_entity.pdbx_description
1 polymer ?
#
loop_
_entity_poly.entity_id
_entity_poly.type
_entity_poly.pdbx_seq_one_letter_code
_entity_poly.pdbx_strand_id
1 'polypeptide(L)'
;MSRSRKIRGYPVAVLIGLEERRASVWNIYSQSIKPDTVIKQESSSYNFYETLVDLLRPNIKQGVKTVLIASPDDKNWKRFYEHIEKHQRWLIGGYELNRVTLEYVEGSAENIEAVMKLIEKSGLQRTIEQASREDSKRVMGVLEKRLGSPEGIDSLLFSLDELEAAVYGEASRIEYVLLSTDFHQQHRRRTQRLLQVAQNKGIKAMTVEANTPMGTRVSQFGGLICMMNGF
;
A
#
# COMPACT_ATOMS: atom_id res chain seq x y z
N MET A 1 -26.39 11.52 -21.54
CA MET A 1 -25.70 11.80 -20.25
C MET A 1 -24.62 10.74 -20.05
N SER A 2 -23.33 11.10 -20.24
CA SER A 2 -22.25 10.14 -20.04
C SER A 2 -22.11 9.86 -18.55
N ARG A 3 -22.22 8.59 -18.14
CA ARG A 3 -21.85 8.17 -16.78
C ARG A 3 -20.34 8.34 -16.66
N SER A 4 -19.90 9.49 -16.14
CA SER A 4 -18.53 9.68 -15.67
C SER A 4 -18.20 8.54 -14.71
N ARG A 5 -17.31 7.64 -15.15
CA ARG A 5 -16.84 6.52 -14.33
C ARG A 5 -16.03 7.13 -13.20
N LYS A 6 -16.61 7.25 -11.99
CA LYS A 6 -15.93 7.78 -10.80
C LYS A 6 -14.54 7.14 -10.71
N ILE A 7 -13.52 7.98 -10.80
CA ILE A 7 -12.12 7.56 -10.76
C ILE A 7 -11.88 6.99 -9.35
N ARG A 8 -11.35 5.76 -9.30
CA ARG A 8 -11.12 5.04 -8.05
C ARG A 8 -10.02 5.70 -7.21
N GLY A 9 -9.06 6.37 -7.86
CA GLY A 9 -7.78 6.75 -7.28
C GLY A 9 -6.78 5.58 -7.28
N TYR A 10 -5.58 5.81 -6.77
CA TYR A 10 -4.57 4.76 -6.54
C TYR A 10 -4.71 4.21 -5.11
N PRO A 11 -4.30 2.95 -4.86
CA PRO A 11 -4.42 2.34 -3.53
C PRO A 11 -3.49 3.03 -2.53
N VAL A 12 -3.99 3.24 -1.31
CA VAL A 12 -3.27 3.96 -0.25
C VAL A 12 -3.13 3.10 1.00
N ALA A 13 -4.20 2.44 1.43
CA ALA A 13 -4.22 1.66 2.66
C ALA A 13 -5.27 0.53 2.61
N VAL A 14 -5.17 -0.39 3.55
CA VAL A 14 -6.24 -1.35 3.88
C VAL A 14 -6.77 -1.01 5.25
N LEU A 15 -8.10 -0.98 5.42
CA LEU A 15 -8.76 -0.82 6.71
C LEU A 15 -9.45 -2.11 7.11
N ILE A 16 -9.16 -2.61 8.30
CA ILE A 16 -9.83 -3.75 8.93
C ILE A 16 -10.71 -3.21 10.04
N GLY A 17 -12.03 -3.38 9.93
CA GLY A 17 -12.94 -3.31 11.07
C GLY A 17 -12.88 -4.63 11.80
N LEU A 18 -12.32 -4.65 13.01
CA LEU A 18 -12.12 -5.84 13.82
C LEU A 18 -13.06 -5.83 15.02
N GLU A 19 -13.96 -6.79 15.06
CA GLU A 19 -14.82 -7.09 16.20
C GLU A 19 -14.47 -8.46 16.78
N GLU A 20 -15.10 -8.85 17.89
CA GLU A 20 -14.70 -10.05 18.65
C GLU A 20 -14.73 -11.33 17.80
N ARG A 21 -15.73 -11.49 16.92
CA ARG A 21 -15.93 -12.68 16.09
C ARG A 21 -16.18 -12.39 14.62
N ARG A 22 -15.89 -11.17 14.18
CA ARG A 22 -16.16 -10.72 12.82
C ARG A 22 -15.14 -9.68 12.42
N ALA A 23 -14.77 -9.69 11.16
CA ALA A 23 -13.98 -8.61 10.60
C ALA A 23 -14.45 -8.23 9.20
N SER A 24 -14.30 -6.96 8.87
CA SER A 24 -14.63 -6.36 7.57
C SER A 24 -13.40 -5.68 7.01
N VAL A 25 -13.04 -6.03 5.79
CA VAL A 25 -11.88 -5.48 5.07
C VAL A 25 -12.34 -4.45 4.06
N TRP A 26 -11.65 -3.33 4.02
CA TRP A 26 -11.91 -2.20 3.14
C TRP A 26 -10.61 -1.79 2.46
N ASN A 27 -10.68 -1.56 1.15
CA ASN A 27 -9.58 -1.00 0.39
C ASN A 27 -9.75 0.52 0.29
N ILE A 28 -8.75 1.26 0.79
CA ILE A 28 -8.70 2.72 0.75
C ILE A 28 -7.89 3.15 -0.46
N TYR A 29 -8.50 3.99 -1.28
CA TYR A 29 -7.88 4.66 -2.41
C TYR A 29 -7.87 6.16 -2.17
N SER A 30 -7.00 6.87 -2.88
CA SER A 30 -6.85 8.33 -2.76
C SER A 30 -8.14 9.12 -3.02
N GLN A 31 -9.12 8.53 -3.69
CA GLN A 31 -10.39 9.19 -4.03
C GLN A 31 -11.63 8.39 -3.61
N SER A 32 -11.47 7.20 -3.02
CA SER A 32 -12.61 6.37 -2.65
C SER A 32 -12.26 5.29 -1.64
N ILE A 33 -13.26 4.81 -0.89
CA ILE A 33 -13.14 3.63 -0.04
C ILE A 33 -14.09 2.57 -0.60
N LYS A 34 -13.62 1.32 -0.68
CA LYS A 34 -14.37 0.20 -1.25
C LYS A 34 -14.41 -0.97 -0.28
N PRO A 35 -15.59 -1.56 -0.02
CA PRO A 35 -15.67 -2.82 0.70
C PRO A 35 -14.95 -3.91 -0.10
N ASP A 36 -14.34 -4.84 0.61
CA ASP A 36 -13.69 -6.01 0.03
C ASP A 36 -14.37 -7.28 0.52
N THR A 37 -13.99 -7.75 1.71
CA THR A 37 -14.38 -9.05 2.24
C THR A 37 -14.83 -8.91 3.67
N VAL A 38 -15.85 -9.68 4.06
CA VAL A 38 -16.30 -9.81 5.45
C VAL A 38 -16.09 -11.26 5.86
N ILE A 39 -15.40 -11.46 6.98
CA ILE A 39 -15.15 -12.79 7.55
C ILE A 39 -15.77 -12.89 8.94
N LYS A 40 -16.17 -14.10 9.32
CA LYS A 40 -16.66 -14.43 10.66
C LYS A 40 -15.77 -15.50 11.26
N GLN A 41 -15.59 -15.47 12.58
CA GLN A 41 -14.90 -16.51 13.30
C GLN A 41 -15.81 -17.74 13.40
N GLU A 42 -15.51 -18.77 12.60
CA GLU A 42 -16.26 -20.04 12.62
C GLU A 42 -15.66 -21.08 13.59
N SER A 43 -14.34 -21.06 13.77
CA SER A 43 -13.61 -22.04 14.56
C SER A 43 -12.77 -21.39 15.66
N SER A 44 -11.46 -21.28 15.45
CA SER A 44 -10.52 -20.72 16.42
C SER A 44 -10.17 -19.27 16.09
N SER A 45 -9.79 -18.50 17.11
CA SER A 45 -9.26 -17.14 16.92
C SER A 45 -7.96 -17.15 16.12
N TYR A 46 -7.17 -18.22 16.22
CA TYR A 46 -5.96 -18.41 15.40
C TYR A 46 -6.29 -18.44 13.90
N ASN A 47 -7.21 -19.32 13.47
CA ASN A 47 -7.58 -19.43 12.06
C ASN A 47 -8.23 -18.14 11.54
N PHE A 48 -8.99 -17.47 12.40
CA PHE A 48 -9.59 -16.18 12.09
C PHE A 48 -8.52 -15.10 11.80
N TYR A 49 -7.49 -15.00 12.64
CA TYR A 49 -6.39 -14.05 12.44
C TYR A 49 -5.48 -14.42 11.27
N GLU A 50 -5.22 -15.71 11.04
CA GLU A 50 -4.49 -16.17 9.84
C GLU A 50 -5.25 -15.78 8.55
N THR A 51 -6.56 -15.98 8.55
CA THR A 51 -7.42 -15.58 7.40
C THR A 51 -7.32 -14.08 7.14
N LEU A 52 -7.31 -13.24 8.19
CA LEU A 52 -7.10 -11.79 8.03
C LEU A 52 -5.76 -11.46 7.40
N VAL A 53 -4.69 -12.12 7.84
CA VAL A 53 -3.36 -11.89 7.28
C VAL A 53 -3.28 -12.31 5.83
N ASP A 54 -3.90 -13.42 5.46
CA ASP A 54 -3.94 -13.87 4.07
C ASP A 54 -4.74 -12.93 3.17
N LEU A 55 -5.79 -12.27 3.68
CA LEU A 55 -6.50 -11.19 2.97
C LEU A 55 -5.64 -9.94 2.77
N LEU A 56 -4.70 -9.64 3.67
CA LEU A 56 -3.78 -8.51 3.53
C LEU A 56 -2.66 -8.78 2.51
N ARG A 57 -2.25 -10.05 2.37
CA ARG A 57 -1.07 -10.45 1.60
C ARG A 57 -1.05 -9.93 0.16
N PRO A 58 -2.15 -9.98 -0.63
CA PRO A 58 -2.16 -9.45 -1.99
C PRO A 58 -1.86 -7.95 -2.04
N ASN A 59 -2.51 -7.16 -1.17
CA ASN A 59 -2.31 -5.71 -1.11
C ASN A 59 -0.87 -5.35 -0.70
N ILE A 60 -0.31 -6.07 0.27
CA ILE A 60 1.07 -5.86 0.73
C ILE A 60 2.09 -6.21 -0.35
N LYS A 61 1.87 -7.30 -1.10
CA LYS A 61 2.70 -7.68 -2.25
C LYS A 61 2.63 -6.65 -3.37
N GLN A 62 1.49 -6.01 -3.54
CA GLN A 62 1.29 -4.94 -4.52
C GLN A 62 1.91 -3.59 -4.10
N GLY A 63 2.36 -3.46 -2.85
CA GLY A 63 3.03 -2.26 -2.35
C GLY A 63 2.22 -1.44 -1.37
N VAL A 64 0.98 -1.82 -1.05
CA VAL A 64 0.19 -1.14 0.00
C VAL A 64 0.76 -1.53 1.37
N LYS A 65 1.48 -0.61 2.01
CA LYS A 65 2.16 -0.87 3.29
C LYS A 65 1.43 -0.34 4.51
N THR A 66 0.36 0.43 4.34
CA THR A 66 -0.44 0.93 5.44
C THR A 66 -1.64 0.01 5.68
N VAL A 67 -1.76 -0.50 6.90
CA VAL A 67 -2.93 -1.27 7.36
C VAL A 67 -3.47 -0.62 8.63
N LEU A 68 -4.72 -0.16 8.56
CA LEU A 68 -5.44 0.46 9.65
C LEU A 68 -6.38 -0.56 10.27
N ILE A 69 -6.43 -0.62 11.59
CA ILE A 69 -7.26 -1.58 12.32
C ILE A 69 -8.18 -0.78 13.24
N ALA A 70 -9.45 -0.71 12.82
CA ALA A 70 -10.52 -0.09 13.57
C ALA A 70 -11.17 -1.13 14.48
N SER A 71 -11.16 -0.89 15.79
CA SER A 71 -11.93 -1.69 16.74
C SER A 71 -12.57 -0.79 17.79
N PRO A 72 -13.82 -1.05 18.23
CA PRO A 72 -14.41 -0.38 19.37
C PRO A 72 -13.80 -0.84 20.71
N ASP A 73 -13.17 -2.03 20.75
CA ASP A 73 -12.49 -2.57 21.93
C ASP A 73 -10.99 -2.76 21.64
N ASP A 74 -10.14 -2.10 22.41
CA ASP A 74 -8.69 -2.14 22.27
C ASP A 74 -8.11 -3.55 22.45
N LYS A 75 -8.83 -4.43 23.16
CA LYS A 75 -8.45 -5.84 23.37
C LYS A 75 -8.44 -6.62 22.07
N ASN A 76 -9.37 -6.36 21.14
CA ASN A 76 -9.41 -7.06 19.87
C ASN A 76 -8.19 -6.71 19.02
N TRP A 77 -7.84 -5.43 18.97
CA TRP A 77 -6.61 -4.95 18.34
C TRP A 77 -5.37 -5.60 18.96
N LYS A 78 -5.23 -5.53 20.30
CA LYS A 78 -4.08 -6.11 21.02
C LYS A 78 -3.93 -7.60 20.73
N ARG A 79 -5.01 -8.39 20.78
CA ARG A 79 -4.99 -9.82 20.46
C ARG A 79 -4.53 -10.11 19.04
N PHE A 80 -5.01 -9.34 18.07
CA PHE A 80 -4.59 -9.50 16.67
C PHE A 80 -3.14 -9.07 16.46
N TYR A 81 -2.71 -7.97 17.09
CA TYR A 81 -1.32 -7.52 17.03
C TYR A 81 -0.36 -8.54 17.65
N GLU A 82 -0.69 -9.11 18.82
CA GLU A 82 0.08 -10.20 19.42
C GLU A 82 0.17 -11.44 18.52
N HIS A 83 -0.90 -11.78 17.81
CA HIS A 83 -0.90 -12.86 16.82
C HIS A 83 0.10 -12.55 15.69
N ILE A 84 0.11 -11.31 15.19
CA ILE A 84 1.06 -10.87 14.16
C ILE A 84 2.50 -10.95 14.68
N GLU A 85 2.77 -10.49 15.90
CA GLU A 85 4.11 -10.53 16.50
C GLU A 85 4.63 -11.96 16.75
N LYS A 86 3.73 -12.90 17.04
CA LYS A 86 4.08 -14.30 17.31
C LYS A 86 4.24 -15.12 16.02
N HIS A 87 3.34 -14.94 15.05
CA HIS A 87 3.22 -15.85 13.90
C HIS A 87 3.57 -15.21 12.56
N GLN A 88 3.45 -13.89 12.45
CA GLN A 88 3.54 -13.16 11.18
C GLN A 88 4.60 -12.06 11.22
N ARG A 89 5.71 -12.32 11.93
CA ARG A 89 6.83 -11.37 12.12
C ARG A 89 7.35 -10.77 10.81
N TRP A 90 7.25 -11.50 9.71
CA TRP A 90 7.65 -11.01 8.39
C TRP A 90 6.87 -9.75 7.96
N LEU A 91 5.65 -9.53 8.46
CA LEU A 91 4.85 -8.33 8.17
C LEU A 91 5.44 -7.07 8.81
N ILE A 92 5.83 -7.17 10.09
CA ILE A 92 6.27 -6.03 10.90
C ILE A 92 7.79 -5.92 11.01
N GLY A 93 8.51 -7.01 10.75
CA GLY A 93 9.97 -7.11 10.83
C GLY A 93 10.65 -7.26 9.47
N GLY A 94 9.91 -7.16 8.36
CA GLY A 94 10.47 -7.21 7.02
C GLY A 94 11.56 -6.17 6.78
N TYR A 95 12.53 -6.49 5.92
CA TYR A 95 13.63 -5.58 5.54
C TYR A 95 13.15 -4.47 4.60
N GLU A 96 13.64 -3.25 4.82
CA GLU A 96 13.41 -2.05 3.98
C GLU A 96 11.98 -1.97 3.43
N LEU A 97 11.77 -2.17 2.12
CA LEU A 97 10.51 -1.98 1.39
C LEU A 97 9.47 -3.09 1.61
N ASN A 98 9.69 -4.03 2.53
CA ASN A 98 8.78 -5.14 2.81
C ASN A 98 7.97 -4.98 4.10
N ARG A 99 8.28 -3.98 4.93
CA ARG A 99 7.59 -3.77 6.19
C ARG A 99 6.24 -3.09 6.03
N VAL A 100 5.26 -3.54 6.80
CA VAL A 100 3.91 -2.98 6.91
C VAL A 100 3.84 -2.09 8.16
N THR A 101 3.20 -0.93 8.02
CA THR A 101 2.81 -0.05 9.12
C THR A 101 1.38 -0.42 9.55
N LEU A 102 1.24 -0.83 10.82
CA LEU A 102 -0.05 -1.15 11.43
C LEU A 102 -0.42 -0.03 12.39
N GLU A 103 -1.61 0.56 12.21
CA GLU A 103 -2.11 1.61 13.10
C GLU A 103 -3.50 1.27 13.63
N TYR A 104 -3.69 1.49 14.93
CA TYR A 104 -4.97 1.30 15.60
C TYR A 104 -5.82 2.57 15.54
N VAL A 105 -7.12 2.37 15.30
CA VAL A 105 -8.13 3.43 15.31
C VAL A 105 -9.28 2.99 16.20
N GLU A 106 -9.66 3.83 17.16
CA GLU A 106 -10.81 3.54 18.00
C GLU A 106 -12.12 3.77 17.24
N GLY A 107 -12.93 2.72 17.13
CA GLY A 107 -14.27 2.74 16.54
C GLY A 107 -14.54 1.56 15.59
N SER A 108 -15.76 1.47 15.07
CA SER A 108 -16.17 0.36 14.20
C SER A 108 -16.05 0.72 12.72
N ALA A 109 -15.64 -0.25 11.91
CA ALA A 109 -15.65 -0.17 10.45
C ALA A 109 -16.49 -1.32 9.84
N GLU A 110 -17.49 -1.84 10.54
CA GLU A 110 -18.28 -2.99 10.06
C GLU A 110 -19.06 -2.73 8.76
N ASN A 111 -19.39 -1.47 8.49
CA ASN A 111 -20.22 -1.02 7.38
C ASN A 111 -19.81 0.39 6.93
N ILE A 112 -20.32 0.82 5.77
CA ILE A 112 -19.90 2.08 5.16
C ILE A 112 -20.23 3.29 6.03
N GLU A 113 -21.34 3.28 6.76
CA GLU A 113 -21.72 4.38 7.65
C GLU A 113 -20.75 4.50 8.84
N ALA A 114 -20.36 3.36 9.40
CA ALA A 114 -19.36 3.28 10.47
C ALA A 114 -17.98 3.77 9.98
N VAL A 115 -17.58 3.39 8.76
CA VAL A 115 -16.36 3.90 8.11
C VAL A 115 -16.41 5.41 7.92
N MET A 116 -17.53 5.95 7.43
CA MET A 116 -17.68 7.41 7.26
C MET A 116 -17.59 8.14 8.61
N LYS A 117 -18.24 7.60 9.66
CA LYS A 117 -18.12 8.12 11.03
C LYS A 117 -16.68 8.09 11.54
N LEU A 118 -15.91 7.04 11.23
CA LEU A 118 -14.49 6.99 11.57
C LEU A 118 -13.70 8.09 10.87
N ILE A 119 -13.93 8.32 9.58
CA ILE A 119 -13.28 9.41 8.83
C ILE A 119 -13.55 10.76 9.48
N GLU A 120 -14.80 11.02 9.87
CA GLU A 120 -15.23 12.29 10.46
C GLU A 120 -14.72 12.47 11.90
N LYS A 121 -14.77 11.42 12.73
CA LYS A 121 -14.60 11.51 14.18
C LYS A 121 -13.18 11.23 14.66
N SER A 122 -12.52 10.23 14.08
CA SER A 122 -11.30 9.63 14.65
C SER A 122 -10.01 10.22 14.08
N GLY A 123 -10.10 11.18 13.16
CA GLY A 123 -8.93 11.64 12.44
C GLY A 123 -8.32 10.54 11.56
N LEU A 124 -9.10 9.54 11.16
CA LEU A 124 -8.66 8.45 10.27
C LEU A 124 -7.93 9.00 9.03
N GLN A 125 -8.36 10.15 8.50
CA GLN A 125 -7.65 10.81 7.40
C GLN A 125 -6.23 11.24 7.80
N ARG A 126 -6.03 11.79 9.01
CA ARG A 126 -4.71 12.11 9.55
C ARG A 126 -3.87 10.87 9.80
N THR A 127 -4.49 9.79 10.29
CA THR A 127 -3.87 8.47 10.49
C THR A 127 -3.41 7.89 9.16
N ILE A 128 -4.26 7.89 8.13
CA ILE A 128 -3.90 7.51 6.75
C ILE A 128 -2.73 8.37 6.25
N GLU A 129 -2.81 9.69 6.41
CA GLU A 129 -1.75 10.61 5.98
C GLU A 129 -0.43 10.38 6.72
N GLN A 130 -0.48 10.13 8.03
CA GLN A 130 0.70 9.86 8.85
C GLN A 130 1.34 8.53 8.45
N ALA A 131 0.57 7.45 8.39
CA ALA A 131 1.07 6.14 7.98
C ALA A 131 1.63 6.16 6.56
N SER A 132 0.96 6.85 5.64
CA SER A 132 1.42 7.04 4.27
C SER A 132 2.70 7.87 4.19
N ARG A 133 2.86 8.88 5.05
CA ARG A 133 4.12 9.64 5.18
C ARG A 133 5.26 8.78 5.72
N GLU A 134 5.00 7.90 6.67
CA GLU A 134 6.03 6.98 7.18
C GLU A 134 6.51 6.00 6.11
N ASP A 135 5.57 5.43 5.34
CA ASP A 135 5.89 4.60 4.19
C ASP A 135 6.69 5.39 3.13
N SER A 136 6.24 6.59 2.79
CA SER A 136 6.93 7.48 1.84
C SER A 136 8.36 7.82 2.29
N LYS A 137 8.56 8.12 3.58
CA LYS A 137 9.89 8.39 4.16
C LYS A 137 10.81 7.19 4.03
N ARG A 138 10.30 5.99 4.28
CA ARG A 138 11.07 4.74 4.16
C ARG A 138 11.51 4.50 2.72
N VAL A 139 10.57 4.61 1.78
CA VAL A 139 10.88 4.46 0.36
C VAL A 139 11.90 5.51 -0.10
N MET A 140 11.73 6.77 0.33
CA MET A 140 12.69 7.83 0.04
C MET A 140 14.07 7.54 0.62
N GLY A 141 14.15 7.02 1.85
CA GLY A 141 15.43 6.63 2.46
C GLY A 141 16.19 5.58 1.65
N VAL A 142 15.47 4.59 1.09
CA VAL A 142 16.06 3.58 0.20
C VAL A 142 16.53 4.21 -1.11
N LEU A 143 15.73 5.09 -1.71
CA LEU A 143 16.09 5.80 -2.93
C LEU A 143 17.35 6.67 -2.74
N GLU A 144 17.40 7.51 -1.71
CA GLU A 144 18.54 8.40 -1.45
C GLU A 144 19.82 7.59 -1.16
N LYS A 145 19.71 6.46 -0.45
CA LYS A 145 20.84 5.54 -0.22
C LYS A 145 21.41 5.01 -1.53
N ARG A 146 20.56 4.67 -2.50
CA ARG A 146 20.99 4.19 -3.83
C ARG A 146 21.57 5.29 -4.69
N LEU A 147 20.98 6.48 -4.67
CA LEU A 147 21.54 7.65 -5.36
C LEU A 147 22.90 8.08 -4.80
N GLY A 148 23.24 7.67 -3.58
CA GLY A 148 24.50 7.99 -2.91
C GLY A 148 25.71 7.16 -3.35
N SER A 149 25.56 6.12 -4.19
CA SER A 149 26.68 5.33 -4.71
C SER A 149 26.54 4.99 -6.20
N PRO A 150 27.64 4.84 -6.96
CA PRO A 150 27.59 4.43 -8.37
C PRO A 150 26.82 3.12 -8.59
N GLU A 151 27.10 2.10 -7.76
CA GLU A 151 26.43 0.79 -7.86
C GLU A 151 24.93 0.88 -7.53
N GLY A 152 24.57 1.82 -6.63
CA GLY A 152 23.19 2.10 -6.29
C GLY A 152 22.46 2.78 -7.44
N ILE A 153 23.09 3.73 -8.14
CA ILE A 153 22.55 4.39 -9.32
C ILE A 153 22.32 3.38 -10.46
N ASP A 154 23.25 2.45 -10.68
CA ASP A 154 23.12 1.40 -11.69
C ASP A 154 21.91 0.45 -11.42
N SER A 155 21.41 0.43 -10.18
CA SER A 155 20.20 -0.29 -9.80
C SER A 155 18.89 0.45 -10.10
N LEU A 156 18.95 1.66 -10.67
CA LEU A 156 17.80 2.54 -10.91
C LEU A 156 17.51 2.69 -12.41
N LEU A 157 16.22 2.71 -12.78
CA LEU A 157 15.77 3.10 -14.12
C LEU A 157 14.88 4.33 -14.01
N PHE A 158 14.99 5.25 -14.97
CA PHE A 158 14.29 6.54 -14.93
C PHE A 158 13.37 6.77 -16.12
N SER A 159 13.51 6.00 -17.20
CA SER A 159 12.65 6.13 -18.38
C SER A 159 11.52 5.10 -18.41
N LEU A 160 10.41 5.49 -19.05
CA LEU A 160 9.28 4.60 -19.26
C LEU A 160 9.64 3.44 -20.20
N ASP A 161 10.50 3.68 -21.19
CA ASP A 161 10.90 2.66 -22.16
C ASP A 161 11.76 1.56 -21.51
N GLU A 162 12.74 1.94 -20.67
CA GLU A 162 13.56 0.99 -19.91
C GLU A 162 12.71 0.18 -18.93
N LEU A 163 11.81 0.85 -18.21
CA LEU A 163 10.94 0.18 -17.25
C LEU A 163 9.93 -0.74 -17.94
N GLU A 164 9.36 -0.35 -19.08
CA GLU A 164 8.49 -1.23 -19.87
C GLU A 164 9.24 -2.45 -20.39
N ALA A 165 10.46 -2.28 -20.90
CA ALA A 165 11.30 -3.41 -21.33
C ALA A 165 11.57 -4.38 -20.17
N ALA A 166 11.94 -3.84 -19.00
CA ALA A 166 12.22 -4.63 -17.80
C ALA A 166 10.97 -5.33 -17.23
N VAL A 167 9.81 -4.65 -17.20
CA VAL A 167 8.55 -5.23 -16.69
C VAL A 167 7.92 -6.21 -17.67
N TYR A 168 7.99 -5.97 -18.98
CA TYR A 168 7.37 -6.85 -19.98
C TYR A 168 8.23 -8.09 -20.29
N GLY A 169 9.56 -7.99 -20.19
CA GLY A 169 10.49 -9.11 -20.35
C GLY A 169 10.47 -10.12 -19.20
N GLU A 170 11.49 -10.98 -19.10
CA GLU A 170 11.67 -11.95 -18.00
C GLU A 170 12.06 -11.21 -16.71
N ALA A 171 11.05 -10.63 -16.06
CA ALA A 171 11.21 -9.82 -14.87
C ALA A 171 11.62 -10.69 -13.66
N SER A 172 12.90 -10.64 -13.28
CA SER A 172 13.39 -11.24 -12.03
C SER A 172 14.13 -10.27 -11.12
N ARG A 173 14.29 -8.99 -11.52
CA ARG A 173 15.10 -8.02 -10.76
C ARG A 173 14.39 -6.74 -10.36
N ILE A 174 13.13 -6.54 -10.69
CA ILE A 174 12.43 -5.31 -10.28
C ILE A 174 11.89 -5.48 -8.86
N GLU A 175 12.29 -4.57 -7.97
CA GLU A 175 11.84 -4.55 -6.59
C GLU A 175 10.63 -3.63 -6.40
N TYR A 176 10.70 -2.44 -7.00
CA TYR A 176 9.75 -1.37 -6.71
C TYR A 176 9.64 -0.36 -7.85
N VAL A 177 8.43 0.09 -8.13
CA VAL A 177 8.15 1.15 -9.11
C VAL A 177 7.52 2.36 -8.40
N LEU A 178 8.07 3.54 -8.64
CA LEU A 178 7.58 4.82 -8.17
C LEU A 178 7.14 5.68 -9.34
N LEU A 179 5.95 6.27 -9.24
CA LEU A 179 5.43 7.17 -10.25
C LEU A 179 4.72 8.36 -9.63
N SER A 180 4.93 9.55 -10.19
CA SER A 180 4.14 10.72 -9.83
C SER A 180 2.78 10.69 -10.51
N THR A 181 1.79 11.31 -9.86
CA THR A 181 0.45 11.50 -10.41
C THR A 181 0.45 12.26 -11.75
N ASP A 182 1.29 13.29 -11.89
CA ASP A 182 1.43 14.05 -13.14
C ASP A 182 1.96 13.19 -14.28
N PHE A 183 3.03 12.41 -14.02
CA PHE A 183 3.59 11.49 -15.01
C PHE A 183 2.56 10.42 -15.41
N HIS A 184 1.83 9.89 -14.43
CA HIS A 184 0.75 8.93 -14.67
C HIS A 184 -0.33 9.52 -15.59
N GLN A 185 -0.73 10.78 -15.37
CA GLN A 185 -1.74 11.44 -16.20
C GLN A 185 -1.24 11.69 -17.62
N GLN A 186 0.00 12.17 -17.76
CA GLN A 186 0.63 12.43 -19.05
C GLN A 186 0.78 11.15 -19.90
N HIS A 187 1.16 10.03 -19.28
CA HIS A 187 1.41 8.76 -19.95
C HIS A 187 0.34 7.69 -19.66
N ARG A 188 -0.90 8.12 -19.39
CA ARG A 188 -1.99 7.31 -18.81
C ARG A 188 -2.15 5.90 -19.38
N ARG A 189 -2.21 5.74 -20.71
CA ARG A 189 -2.44 4.42 -21.32
C ARG A 189 -1.28 3.45 -21.04
N ARG A 190 -0.06 3.95 -21.19
CA ARG A 190 1.18 3.18 -21.02
C ARG A 190 1.38 2.82 -19.55
N THR A 191 1.27 3.80 -18.66
CA THR A 191 1.45 3.59 -17.22
C THR A 191 0.36 2.71 -16.61
N GLN A 192 -0.89 2.77 -17.10
CA GLN A 192 -1.95 1.83 -16.67
C GLN A 192 -1.62 0.39 -17.07
N ARG A 193 -1.18 0.16 -18.31
CA ARG A 193 -0.77 -1.17 -18.77
C ARG A 193 0.43 -1.69 -17.99
N LEU A 194 1.44 -0.84 -17.81
CA LEU A 194 2.63 -1.14 -17.03
C LEU A 194 2.27 -1.58 -15.61
N LEU A 195 1.44 -0.80 -14.91
CA LEU A 195 1.02 -1.13 -13.55
C LEU A 195 0.19 -2.40 -13.47
N GLN A 196 -0.64 -2.67 -14.47
CA GLN A 196 -1.38 -3.93 -14.55
C GLN A 196 -0.44 -5.13 -14.72
N VAL A 197 0.57 -5.03 -15.59
CA VAL A 197 1.54 -6.13 -15.78
C VAL A 197 2.42 -6.29 -14.54
N ALA A 198 2.88 -5.18 -13.96
CA ALA A 198 3.64 -5.18 -12.70
C ALA A 198 2.84 -5.87 -11.59
N GLN A 199 1.56 -5.54 -11.45
CA GLN A 199 0.65 -6.18 -10.50
C GLN A 199 0.54 -7.69 -10.73
N ASN A 200 0.37 -8.13 -11.98
CA ASN A 200 0.31 -9.56 -12.32
C ASN A 200 1.61 -10.30 -12.00
N LYS A 201 2.75 -9.62 -12.09
CA LYS A 201 4.08 -10.16 -11.74
C LYS A 201 4.44 -10.00 -10.26
N GLY A 202 3.55 -9.43 -9.44
CA GLY A 202 3.80 -9.18 -8.02
C GLY A 202 4.87 -8.12 -7.74
N ILE A 203 5.15 -7.25 -8.71
CA ILE A 203 6.06 -6.11 -8.55
C ILE A 203 5.34 -5.03 -7.75
N LYS A 204 6.01 -4.49 -6.72
CA LYS A 204 5.45 -3.41 -5.89
C LYS A 204 5.44 -2.11 -6.68
N ALA A 205 4.34 -1.37 -6.56
CA ALA A 205 4.25 -0.05 -7.17
C ALA A 205 3.56 0.95 -6.23
N MET A 206 4.05 2.18 -6.22
CA MET A 206 3.45 3.29 -5.47
C MET A 206 3.27 4.50 -6.39
N THR A 207 2.10 5.10 -6.29
CA THR A 207 1.78 6.39 -6.92
C THR A 207 1.84 7.48 -5.86
N VAL A 208 2.54 8.56 -6.17
CA VAL A 208 2.73 9.69 -5.24
C VAL A 208 2.14 10.98 -5.81
N GLU A 209 1.52 11.80 -4.97
CA GLU A 209 1.00 13.10 -5.39
C GLU A 209 2.17 14.03 -5.75
N ALA A 210 2.08 14.69 -6.90
CA ALA A 210 3.19 15.48 -7.45
C ALA A 210 3.57 16.69 -6.57
N ASN A 211 2.62 17.22 -5.79
CA ASN A 211 2.80 18.35 -4.88
C ASN A 211 3.36 17.96 -3.49
N THR A 212 3.70 16.69 -3.27
CA THR A 212 4.35 16.24 -2.02
C THR A 212 5.87 16.31 -2.14
N PRO A 213 6.64 16.34 -1.03
CA PRO A 213 8.11 16.29 -1.11
C PRO A 213 8.64 15.10 -1.92
N MET A 214 8.01 13.93 -1.76
CA MET A 214 8.34 12.74 -2.54
C MET A 214 7.96 12.88 -4.01
N GLY A 215 6.78 13.43 -4.30
CA GLY A 215 6.37 13.76 -5.67
C GLY A 215 7.34 14.69 -6.37
N THR A 216 7.73 15.79 -5.73
CA THR A 216 8.73 16.74 -6.23
C THR A 216 10.06 16.04 -6.52
N ARG A 217 10.52 15.18 -5.60
CA ARG A 217 11.77 14.44 -5.78
C ARG A 217 11.69 13.44 -6.93
N VAL A 218 10.61 12.68 -7.06
CA VAL A 218 10.38 11.77 -8.20
C VAL A 218 10.30 12.54 -9.52
N SER A 219 9.67 13.71 -9.54
CA SER A 219 9.58 14.59 -10.71
C SER A 219 10.94 15.14 -11.15
N GLN A 220 11.90 15.35 -10.24
CA GLN A 220 13.28 15.74 -10.61
C GLN A 220 13.98 14.67 -11.47
N PHE A 221 13.57 13.41 -11.35
CA PHE A 221 14.07 12.30 -12.15
C PHE A 221 13.14 11.92 -13.32
N GLY A 222 12.29 12.85 -13.76
CA GLY A 222 11.39 12.63 -14.90
C GLY A 222 10.04 12.04 -14.54
N GLY A 223 9.71 11.90 -13.24
CA GLY A 223 8.37 11.51 -12.78
C GLY A 223 8.13 10.01 -12.64
N LEU A 224 9.16 9.19 -12.92
CA LEU A 224 9.13 7.74 -12.85
C LEU A 224 10.48 7.23 -12.35
N ILE A 225 10.48 6.30 -11.39
CA ILE A 225 11.71 5.65 -10.92
C ILE A 225 11.42 4.16 -10.72
N CYS A 226 12.29 3.31 -11.25
CA CYS A 226 12.33 1.89 -10.95
C CYS A 226 13.51 1.60 -10.03
N MET A 227 13.29 0.82 -8.99
CA MET A 227 14.33 0.24 -8.16
C MET A 227 14.44 -1.26 -8.47
N MET A 228 15.63 -1.68 -8.90
CA MET A 228 15.95 -3.09 -9.12
C MET A 228 16.62 -3.69 -7.87
N ASN A 229 16.46 -4.98 -7.58
CA ASN A 229 17.23 -5.64 -6.54
C ASN A 229 18.73 -5.42 -6.82
N GLY A 230 19.45 -4.80 -5.88
CA GLY A 230 20.91 -4.72 -5.91
C GLY A 230 21.52 -6.12 -5.83
N PHE A 231 22.71 -6.29 -6.41
CA PHE A 231 23.48 -7.53 -6.36
C PHE A 231 23.75 -8.00 -4.93
#